data_AF-A0A066X5D5-F1
#
_entry.id   AF-A0A066X5D5-F1
#
_cell.length_a   1.000
_cell.length_b   1.000
_cell.length_c   1.000
_cell.angle_alpha   90.00
_cell.angle_beta   90.00
_cell.angle_gamma   90.00
#
_symmetry.space_group_name_H-M   'P 1'
#
loop_
_entity.id
_entity.type
_entity.pdbx_description
1 polymer ?
#
loop_
_entity_poly.entity_id
_entity_poly.type
_entity_poly.pdbx_seq_one_letter_code
_entity_poly.pdbx_strand_id
1 'polypeptide(L)'
;MSTAAIQPGTSECGGTKFHLSAHPDTQVQLSPLLEELIRLPSVIVALIRNAESFEGEQQILLETRKVPVLCIDIVRQLEGAFLEAGGRLRRGDNGRRNTADRAAALGSCLGTGRRTMSLAADAMGLPTHLRRAEEAGESPPYTTSAVLQEINAIKEVLNHQFPQEQTASWRSLVTFLDFLKTYVDNQSTTVPMPDMTRLSVTASTAAFSGNGKYLVVGRCMNGHHARTDSGILNMWEIQT
;
A
#
# COMPACT_ATOMS: atom_id res chain seq x y z
N MET A 1 -0.95 -10.27 -32.33
CA MET A 1 -1.07 -10.95 -31.02
C MET A 1 0.27 -11.61 -30.74
N SER A 2 1.04 -11.08 -29.80
CA SER A 2 2.33 -11.65 -29.39
C SER A 2 2.42 -11.54 -27.87
N THR A 3 2.24 -12.68 -27.21
CA THR A 3 2.43 -12.89 -25.77
C THR A 3 3.93 -12.96 -25.50
N ALA A 4 4.52 -11.85 -25.07
CA ALA A 4 5.84 -11.87 -24.45
C ALA A 4 5.69 -12.44 -23.04
N ALA A 5 5.99 -13.73 -22.90
CA ALA A 5 6.11 -14.40 -21.62
C ALA A 5 7.25 -13.74 -20.83
N ILE A 6 6.91 -13.09 -19.71
CA ILE A 6 7.88 -12.66 -18.72
C ILE A 6 8.35 -13.93 -18.01
N GLN A 7 9.48 -14.48 -18.44
CA GLN A 7 10.18 -15.50 -17.66
C GLN A 7 10.69 -14.88 -16.35
N PRO A 8 10.52 -15.54 -15.19
CA PRO A 8 11.08 -15.06 -13.93
C PRO A 8 12.58 -15.36 -13.94
N GLY A 9 13.37 -14.40 -14.41
CA GLY A 9 14.83 -14.44 -14.32
C GLY A 9 15.26 -14.35 -12.86
N THR A 10 15.65 -15.49 -12.29
CA THR A 10 16.36 -15.58 -11.01
C THR A 10 17.78 -15.01 -11.17
N SER A 11 17.93 -13.68 -11.24
CA SER A 11 19.26 -13.04 -11.22
C SER A 11 19.31 -11.54 -10.88
N GLU A 12 18.19 -10.85 -10.66
CA GLU A 12 18.20 -9.37 -10.60
C GLU A 12 18.47 -8.77 -9.20
N CYS A 13 18.41 -9.56 -8.12
CA CYS A 13 18.60 -9.07 -6.74
C CYS A 13 20.00 -9.34 -6.15
N GLY A 14 20.95 -9.80 -6.96
CA GLY A 14 22.29 -10.23 -6.49
C GLY A 14 23.21 -9.05 -6.12
N GLY A 15 23.19 -7.98 -6.91
CA GLY A 15 24.12 -6.85 -6.75
C GLY A 15 23.87 -5.99 -5.50
N THR A 16 22.61 -5.79 -5.12
CA THR A 16 22.21 -5.05 -3.91
C THR A 16 22.52 -5.83 -2.65
N LYS A 17 22.22 -7.13 -2.63
CA LYS A 17 22.56 -8.02 -1.51
C LYS A 17 24.07 -8.09 -1.29
N PHE A 18 24.86 -8.18 -2.37
CA PHE A 18 26.32 -8.25 -2.29
C PHE A 18 26.95 -6.97 -1.71
N HIS A 19 26.45 -5.79 -2.10
CA HIS A 19 26.87 -4.50 -1.54
C HIS A 19 26.52 -4.33 -0.06
N LEU A 20 25.33 -4.77 0.35
CA LEU A 20 24.91 -4.73 1.75
C LEU A 20 25.76 -5.62 2.66
N SER A 21 26.14 -6.81 2.19
CA SER A 21 27.06 -7.70 2.91
C SER A 21 28.51 -7.23 2.92
N ALA A 22 28.91 -6.39 1.96
CA ALA A 22 30.27 -5.85 1.89
C ALA A 22 30.50 -4.63 2.81
N HIS A 23 29.43 -4.00 3.30
CA HIS A 23 29.49 -2.68 3.99
C HIS A 23 28.55 -2.61 5.21
N PRO A 24 28.95 -3.16 6.37
CA PRO A 24 28.10 -3.21 7.58
C PRO A 24 27.73 -1.82 8.13
N ASP A 25 28.58 -0.80 7.92
CA ASP A 25 28.37 0.56 8.44
C ASP A 25 27.18 1.29 7.78
N THR A 26 26.78 0.89 6.57
CA THR A 26 25.61 1.44 5.86
C THR A 26 24.39 0.52 5.94
N GLN A 27 24.51 -0.64 6.59
CA GLN A 27 23.47 -1.66 6.67
C GLN A 27 22.20 -1.13 7.35
N VAL A 28 22.34 -0.38 8.46
CA VAL A 28 21.20 0.21 9.17
C VAL A 28 20.41 1.16 8.28
N GLN A 29 21.12 1.97 7.48
CA GLN A 29 20.52 2.96 6.59
C GLN A 29 19.83 2.33 5.38
N LEU A 30 20.36 1.22 4.86
CA LEU A 30 19.85 0.56 3.67
C LEU A 30 18.90 -0.62 3.97
N SER A 31 18.73 -1.00 5.23
CA SER A 31 17.78 -2.04 5.65
C SER A 31 16.35 -1.76 5.16
N PRO A 32 15.80 -0.52 5.26
CA PRO A 32 14.47 -0.23 4.74
C PRO A 32 14.36 -0.44 3.23
N LEU A 33 15.40 -0.09 2.48
CA LEU A 33 15.46 -0.32 1.03
C LEU A 33 15.41 -1.83 0.70
N LEU A 34 16.15 -2.65 1.46
CA LEU A 34 16.15 -4.10 1.27
C LEU A 34 14.76 -4.70 1.54
N GLU A 35 14.10 -4.27 2.61
CA GLU A 35 12.73 -4.70 2.92
C GLU A 35 11.75 -4.36 1.79
N GLU A 36 11.86 -3.16 1.24
CA GLU A 36 11.01 -2.72 0.13
C GLU A 36 11.25 -3.55 -1.14
N LEU A 37 12.50 -3.85 -1.49
CA LEU A 37 12.84 -4.73 -2.61
C LEU A 37 12.32 -6.17 -2.42
N ILE A 38 12.30 -6.68 -1.20
CA ILE A 38 11.77 -8.02 -0.89
C ILE A 38 10.24 -8.05 -0.99
N ARG A 39 9.56 -6.97 -0.58
CA ARG A 39 8.09 -6.90 -0.59
C ARG A 39 7.52 -6.61 -1.97
N LEU A 40 8.25 -5.87 -2.81
CA LEU A 40 7.78 -5.43 -4.12
C LEU A 40 7.19 -6.54 -5.03
N PRO A 41 7.81 -7.74 -5.17
CA PRO A 41 7.28 -8.80 -6.03
C PRO A 41 5.88 -9.27 -5.60
N SER A 42 5.64 -9.38 -4.28
CA SER A 42 4.34 -9.83 -3.77
C SER A 42 3.20 -8.86 -4.13
N VAL A 43 3.47 -7.57 -4.10
CA VAL A 43 2.51 -6.52 -4.47
C VAL A 43 2.26 -6.53 -5.97
N ILE A 44 3.29 -6.73 -6.79
CA ILE A 44 3.14 -6.86 -8.25
C ILE A 44 2.26 -8.08 -8.59
N VAL A 45 2.49 -9.22 -7.95
CA VAL A 45 1.67 -10.43 -8.17
C VAL A 45 0.21 -10.18 -7.77
N ALA A 46 -0.04 -9.52 -6.64
CA ALA A 46 -1.39 -9.16 -6.23
C ALA A 46 -2.06 -8.20 -7.23
N LEU A 47 -1.31 -7.22 -7.73
CA LEU A 47 -1.79 -6.26 -8.72
C LEU A 47 -2.18 -6.93 -10.04
N ILE A 48 -1.33 -7.82 -10.55
CA ILE A 48 -1.59 -8.58 -11.79
C ILE A 48 -2.83 -9.45 -11.61
N ARG A 49 -2.89 -10.21 -10.51
CA ARG A 49 -4.03 -11.09 -10.21
C ARG A 49 -5.33 -10.30 -10.15
N ASN A 50 -5.33 -9.17 -9.44
CA ASN A 50 -6.53 -8.35 -9.30
C ASN A 50 -6.93 -7.71 -10.64
N ALA A 51 -5.97 -7.29 -11.46
CA ALA A 51 -6.21 -6.75 -12.79
C ALA A 51 -6.78 -7.79 -13.77
N GLU A 52 -6.35 -9.05 -13.69
CA GLU A 52 -6.88 -10.15 -14.51
C GLU A 52 -8.35 -10.47 -14.17
N SER A 53 -8.71 -10.39 -12.89
CA SER A 53 -10.08 -10.63 -12.42
C SER A 53 -10.95 -9.37 -12.37
N PHE A 54 -10.47 -8.24 -12.88
CA PHE A 54 -11.14 -6.96 -12.71
C PHE A 54 -12.30 -6.79 -13.70
N GLU A 55 -13.52 -6.70 -13.17
CA GLU A 55 -14.77 -6.53 -13.94
C GLU A 55 -15.27 -5.06 -13.98
N GLY A 56 -14.52 -4.10 -13.41
CA GLY A 56 -14.96 -2.71 -13.28
C GLY A 56 -14.51 -1.76 -14.40
N GLU A 57 -14.49 -0.46 -14.12
CA GLU A 57 -14.15 0.59 -15.08
C GLU A 57 -12.74 0.44 -15.68
N GLN A 58 -12.61 0.32 -17.00
CA GLN A 58 -11.30 0.15 -17.66
C GLN A 58 -10.30 1.28 -17.36
N GLN A 59 -10.79 2.46 -16.99
CA GLN A 59 -9.93 3.61 -16.64
C GLN A 59 -9.00 3.30 -15.46
N ILE A 60 -9.46 2.56 -14.43
CA ILE A 60 -8.60 2.21 -13.30
C ILE A 60 -7.45 1.28 -13.71
N LEU A 61 -7.67 0.37 -14.66
CA LEU A 61 -6.63 -0.51 -15.19
C LEU A 61 -5.58 0.30 -15.97
N LEU A 62 -6.01 1.27 -16.78
CA LEU A 62 -5.11 2.13 -17.56
C LEU A 62 -4.25 2.99 -16.65
N GLU A 63 -4.85 3.60 -15.62
CA GLU A 63 -4.14 4.45 -14.68
C GLU A 63 -3.19 3.65 -13.77
N THR A 64 -3.61 2.48 -13.30
CA THR A 64 -2.82 1.58 -12.44
C THR A 64 -1.52 1.11 -13.11
N ARG A 65 -1.53 0.92 -14.45
CA ARG A 65 -0.33 0.51 -15.21
C ARG A 65 0.82 1.51 -15.14
N LYS A 66 0.57 2.76 -14.75
CA LYS A 66 1.61 3.80 -14.65
C LYS A 66 2.51 3.63 -13.42
N VAL A 67 2.00 3.02 -12.35
CA VAL A 67 2.72 2.92 -11.06
C VAL A 67 3.88 1.91 -11.09
N PRO A 68 3.75 0.71 -11.70
CA PRO A 68 4.88 -0.21 -11.85
C PRO A 68 6.06 0.38 -12.65
N VAL A 69 5.79 1.22 -13.65
CA VAL A 69 6.82 1.85 -14.49
C VAL A 69 7.76 2.70 -13.65
N LEU A 70 7.20 3.52 -12.76
CA LEU A 70 7.98 4.33 -11.81
C LEU A 70 8.89 3.44 -10.93
N CYS A 71 8.36 2.33 -10.42
CA CYS A 71 9.13 1.42 -9.57
C CYS A 71 10.30 0.78 -10.33
N ILE A 72 10.08 0.40 -11.60
CA ILE A 72 11.13 -0.13 -12.49
C ILE A 72 12.25 0.91 -12.68
N ASP A 73 11.89 2.17 -12.92
CA ASP A 73 12.88 3.23 -13.11
C ASP A 73 13.70 3.49 -11.83
N ILE A 74 13.08 3.38 -10.65
CA ILE A 74 13.77 3.50 -9.36
C ILE A 74 14.75 2.33 -9.15
N VAL A 75 14.33 1.11 -9.44
CA VAL A 75 15.20 -0.08 -9.32
C VAL A 75 16.40 0.03 -10.27
N ARG A 76 16.19 0.46 -11.51
CA ARG A 76 17.29 0.72 -12.46
C ARG A 76 18.26 1.80 -11.98
N GLN A 77 17.76 2.86 -11.36
CA GLN A 77 18.61 3.90 -10.77
C GLN A 77 19.42 3.39 -9.59
N LEU A 78 18.84 2.52 -8.76
CA LEU A 78 19.55 1.85 -7.67
C LEU A 78 20.67 0.96 -8.20
N GLU A 79 20.39 0.11 -9.19
CA GLU A 79 21.41 -0.73 -9.85
C GLU A 79 22.56 0.11 -10.40
N GLY A 80 22.25 1.20 -11.11
CA GLY A 80 23.25 2.14 -11.60
C GLY A 80 24.09 2.77 -10.49
N ALA A 81 23.46 3.22 -9.40
CA ALA A 81 24.15 3.82 -8.26
C ALA A 81 25.12 2.83 -7.57
N PHE A 82 24.73 1.56 -7.47
CA PHE A 82 25.56 0.51 -6.88
C PHE A 82 26.69 0.03 -7.81
N LEU A 83 26.44 -0.05 -9.12
CA LEU A 83 27.45 -0.37 -10.13
C LEU A 83 28.55 0.71 -10.20
N GLU A 84 28.16 2.00 -10.19
CA GLU A 84 29.12 3.12 -10.18
C GLU A 84 29.98 3.14 -8.90
N ALA A 85 29.41 2.74 -7.76
CA ALA A 85 30.14 2.64 -6.50
C ALA A 85 31.14 1.47 -6.50
N GLY A 86 30.78 0.33 -7.11
CA GLY A 86 31.64 -0.85 -7.24
C GLY A 86 32.82 -0.63 -8.19
N GLY A 87 32.63 0.11 -9.30
CA GLY A 87 33.69 0.43 -10.26
C GLY A 87 34.71 1.47 -9.76
N ARG A 88 34.36 2.29 -8.76
CA ARG A 88 35.23 3.32 -8.18
C ARG A 88 35.79 2.89 -6.82
N LEU A 89 36.61 1.83 -6.82
CA LEU A 89 37.32 1.31 -5.64
C LEU A 89 38.29 2.30 -4.93
N ARG A 90 38.35 3.58 -5.36
CA ARG A 90 39.17 4.66 -4.76
C ARG A 90 38.38 5.87 -4.27
N ARG A 91 37.05 5.79 -4.09
CA ARG A 91 36.28 6.89 -3.49
C ARG A 91 36.30 6.76 -1.96
N GLY A 92 36.87 7.76 -1.29
CA GLY A 92 36.89 7.84 0.18
C GLY A 92 35.50 7.89 0.80
N ASP A 93 35.42 7.82 2.14
CA ASP A 93 34.18 7.60 2.91
C ASP A 93 33.03 8.56 2.56
N ASN A 94 33.33 9.80 2.16
CA ASN A 94 32.32 10.78 1.74
C ASN A 94 31.57 10.38 0.46
N GLY A 95 32.25 9.72 -0.49
CA GLY A 95 31.61 9.21 -1.70
C GLY A 95 30.68 8.04 -1.44
N ARG A 96 31.01 7.22 -0.43
CA ARG A 96 30.21 6.06 -0.02
C ARG A 96 28.96 6.47 0.74
N ARG A 97 29.07 7.40 1.70
CA ARG A 97 27.91 7.97 2.41
C ARG A 97 26.93 8.60 1.43
N ASN A 98 27.41 9.39 0.47
CA ASN A 98 26.55 9.99 -0.55
C ASN A 98 25.79 8.94 -1.41
N THR A 99 26.43 7.81 -1.75
CA THR A 99 25.73 6.71 -2.44
C THR A 99 24.68 6.05 -1.54
N ALA A 100 24.99 5.83 -0.26
CA ALA A 100 24.04 5.26 0.71
C ALA A 100 22.86 6.20 0.97
N ASP A 101 23.09 7.51 1.10
CA ASP A 101 22.07 8.54 1.23
C ASP A 101 21.15 8.56 0.00
N ARG A 102 21.73 8.53 -1.20
CA ARG A 102 20.99 8.45 -2.47
C ARG A 102 20.17 7.16 -2.56
N ALA A 103 20.73 6.02 -2.18
CA ALA A 103 20.04 4.74 -2.21
C ALA A 103 18.90 4.69 -1.17
N ALA A 104 19.09 5.28 0.01
CA ALA A 104 18.04 5.41 1.03
C ALA A 104 16.88 6.29 0.55
N ALA A 105 17.18 7.42 -0.11
CA ALA A 105 16.17 8.27 -0.73
C ALA A 105 15.37 7.52 -1.81
N LEU A 106 16.05 6.78 -2.69
CA LEU A 106 15.41 5.92 -3.70
C LEU A 106 14.61 4.77 -3.05
N GLY A 107 15.03 4.27 -1.90
CA GLY A 107 14.25 3.30 -1.11
C GLY A 107 12.93 3.87 -0.59
N SER A 108 12.94 5.12 -0.11
CA SER A 108 11.71 5.84 0.27
C SER A 108 10.77 6.01 -0.94
N CYS A 109 11.32 6.37 -2.11
CA CYS A 109 10.58 6.43 -3.37
C CYS A 109 9.92 5.09 -3.72
N LEU A 110 10.68 4.00 -3.59
CA LEU A 110 10.21 2.65 -3.89
C LEU A 110 9.08 2.23 -2.94
N GLY A 111 9.22 2.56 -1.65
CA GLY A 111 8.17 2.31 -0.65
C GLY A 111 6.87 3.03 -0.98
N THR A 112 6.95 4.30 -1.40
CA THR A 112 5.79 5.06 -1.89
C THR A 112 5.15 4.41 -3.12
N GLY A 113 5.95 3.99 -4.10
CA GLY A 113 5.46 3.27 -5.28
C GLY A 113 4.77 1.95 -4.92
N ARG A 114 5.37 1.15 -4.02
CA ARG A 114 4.78 -0.10 -3.54
C ARG A 114 3.45 0.13 -2.84
N ARG A 115 3.38 1.06 -1.89
CA ARG A 115 2.13 1.39 -1.16
C ARG A 115 1.03 1.83 -2.13
N THR A 116 1.39 2.62 -3.14
CA THR A 116 0.46 3.04 -4.21
C THR A 116 -0.05 1.85 -5.04
N MET A 117 0.81 0.88 -5.37
CA MET A 117 0.36 -0.36 -6.04
C MET A 117 -0.54 -1.21 -5.14
N SER A 118 -0.23 -1.31 -3.84
CA SER A 118 -1.11 -2.01 -2.89
C SER A 118 -2.49 -1.37 -2.86
N LEU A 119 -2.57 -0.04 -2.76
CA LEU A 119 -3.83 0.70 -2.85
C LEU A 119 -4.60 0.44 -4.15
N ALA A 120 -3.90 0.44 -5.28
CA ALA A 120 -4.51 0.16 -6.57
C ALA A 120 -5.09 -1.27 -6.61
N ALA A 121 -4.36 -2.25 -6.07
CA ALA A 121 -4.84 -3.63 -5.95
C ALA A 121 -6.09 -3.72 -5.07
N ASP A 122 -6.10 -3.02 -3.92
CA ASP A 122 -7.24 -2.98 -3.01
C ASP A 122 -8.45 -2.29 -3.63
N ALA A 123 -8.24 -1.16 -4.32
CA ALA A 123 -9.28 -0.42 -5.02
C ALA A 123 -9.91 -1.25 -6.15
N MET A 124 -9.12 -2.03 -6.90
CA MET A 124 -9.64 -2.96 -7.91
C MET A 124 -10.49 -4.09 -7.31
N GLY A 125 -10.19 -4.53 -6.08
CA GLY A 125 -10.99 -5.54 -5.37
C GLY A 125 -12.29 -5.00 -4.76
N LEU A 126 -12.41 -3.68 -4.62
CA LEU A 126 -13.51 -3.03 -3.90
C LEU A 126 -14.90 -3.38 -4.47
N PRO A 127 -15.17 -3.30 -5.79
CA PRO A 127 -16.49 -3.62 -6.32
C PRO A 127 -16.92 -5.07 -6.05
N THR A 128 -15.98 -6.01 -6.17
CA THR A 128 -16.24 -7.43 -5.89
C THR A 128 -16.55 -7.65 -4.42
N HIS A 129 -15.84 -6.98 -3.52
CA HIS A 129 -16.10 -7.08 -2.07
C HIS A 129 -17.44 -6.45 -1.69
N LEU A 130 -17.80 -5.30 -2.28
CA LEU A 130 -19.10 -4.65 -2.08
C LEU A 130 -20.26 -5.55 -2.56
N ARG A 131 -20.16 -6.09 -3.78
CA ARG A 131 -21.17 -7.00 -4.33
C ARG A 131 -21.37 -8.24 -3.44
N ARG A 132 -20.28 -8.85 -2.97
CA ARG A 132 -20.38 -10.02 -2.06
C ARG A 132 -21.01 -9.67 -0.72
N ALA A 133 -20.68 -8.50 -0.15
CA ALA A 133 -21.28 -8.06 1.11
C ALA A 133 -22.79 -7.83 0.93
N GLU A 134 -23.20 -7.20 -0.17
CA GLU A 134 -24.60 -7.01 -0.54
C GLU A 134 -25.34 -8.34 -0.73
N GLU A 135 -24.77 -9.28 -1.48
CA GLU A 135 -25.31 -10.64 -1.68
C GLU A 135 -25.45 -11.43 -0.37
N ALA A 136 -24.53 -11.21 0.58
CA ALA A 136 -24.56 -11.83 1.90
C ALA A 136 -25.50 -11.11 2.89
N GLY A 137 -26.04 -9.95 2.54
CA GLY A 137 -26.78 -9.07 3.47
C GLY A 137 -25.90 -8.50 4.59
N GLU A 138 -24.59 -8.48 4.40
CA GLU A 138 -23.61 -7.92 5.32
C GLU A 138 -23.43 -6.42 5.04
N SER A 139 -23.03 -5.66 6.06
CA SER A 139 -22.62 -4.27 5.86
C SER A 139 -21.39 -4.23 4.94
N PRO A 140 -21.34 -3.31 3.95
CA PRO A 140 -20.18 -3.17 3.09
C PRO A 140 -18.93 -2.93 3.94
N PRO A 141 -17.77 -3.47 3.54
CA PRO A 141 -16.56 -3.32 4.32
C PRO A 141 -16.19 -1.83 4.44
N TYR A 142 -15.96 -1.36 5.67
CA TYR A 142 -15.49 0.00 5.98
C TYR A 142 -14.07 0.30 5.45
N THR A 143 -13.55 -0.55 4.56
CA THR A 143 -12.22 -0.49 3.94
C THR A 143 -11.98 0.78 3.14
N THR A 144 -13.04 1.49 2.73
CA THR A 144 -12.93 2.76 2.01
C THR A 144 -12.27 3.85 2.86
N SER A 145 -12.54 3.88 4.17
CA SER A 145 -11.90 4.84 5.09
C SER A 145 -10.38 4.64 5.22
N ALA A 146 -9.93 3.39 5.33
CA ALA A 146 -8.51 3.06 5.42
C ALA A 146 -7.76 3.36 4.11
N VAL A 147 -8.39 3.06 2.97
CA VAL A 147 -7.85 3.38 1.64
C VAL A 147 -7.69 4.90 1.47
N LEU A 148 -8.69 5.69 1.87
CA LEU A 148 -8.63 7.16 1.80
C LEU A 148 -7.57 7.75 2.73
N GLN A 149 -7.43 7.23 3.96
CA GLN A 149 -6.38 7.64 4.89
C GLN A 149 -4.99 7.38 4.32
N GLU A 150 -4.78 6.19 3.74
CA GLU A 150 -3.51 5.80 3.15
C GLU A 150 -3.18 6.63 1.90
N ILE A 151 -4.17 6.96 1.06
CA ILE A 151 -4.00 7.90 -0.07
C ILE A 151 -3.47 9.25 0.43
N ASN A 152 -4.08 9.80 1.48
CA ASN A 152 -3.66 11.09 2.04
C ASN A 152 -2.24 11.00 2.63
N ALA A 153 -1.93 9.93 3.36
CA ALA A 153 -0.60 9.71 3.92
C ALA A 153 0.49 9.64 2.83
N ILE A 154 0.21 8.97 1.71
CA ILE A 154 1.16 8.92 0.58
C ILE A 154 1.31 10.30 -0.06
N LYS A 155 0.23 11.07 -0.23
CA LYS A 155 0.30 12.43 -0.76
C LYS A 155 1.14 13.35 0.12
N GLU A 156 1.04 13.24 1.43
CA GLU A 156 1.89 14.00 2.36
C GLU A 156 3.37 13.67 2.18
N VAL A 157 3.72 12.38 2.06
CA VAL A 157 5.10 11.95 1.79
C VAL A 157 5.61 12.55 0.47
N LEU A 158 4.81 12.49 -0.59
CA LEU A 158 5.18 13.04 -1.90
C LEU A 158 5.39 14.55 -1.86
N ASN A 159 4.53 15.27 -1.14
CA ASN A 159 4.61 16.73 -1.01
C ASN A 159 5.82 17.17 -0.17
N HIS A 160 6.19 16.41 0.87
CA HIS A 160 7.32 16.74 1.74
C HIS A 160 8.67 16.31 1.19
N GLN A 161 8.77 15.17 0.50
CA GLN A 161 10.05 14.62 0.06
C GLN A 161 10.50 15.15 -1.32
N PHE A 162 9.59 15.63 -2.19
CA PHE A 162 9.94 16.00 -3.57
C PHE A 162 9.44 17.40 -4.03
N PRO A 163 9.59 18.48 -3.24
CA PRO A 163 9.06 19.79 -3.63
C PRO A 163 9.79 20.45 -4.82
N GLN A 164 11.08 20.16 -5.06
CA GLN A 164 11.92 20.87 -6.04
C GLN A 164 12.26 20.10 -7.33
N GLU A 165 12.19 18.76 -7.34
CA GLU A 165 12.45 17.93 -8.51
C GLU A 165 11.27 16.97 -8.76
N GLN A 166 10.08 17.54 -8.99
CA GLN A 166 8.95 16.74 -9.45
C GLN A 166 9.22 16.27 -10.87
N THR A 167 9.90 15.14 -11.01
CA THR A 167 9.95 14.40 -12.28
C THR A 167 8.52 14.15 -12.75
N ALA A 168 8.31 14.10 -14.07
CA ALA A 168 6.98 13.88 -14.64
C ALA A 168 6.29 12.62 -14.09
N SER A 169 7.09 11.63 -13.68
CA SER A 169 6.64 10.39 -13.05
C SER A 169 5.99 10.61 -11.67
N TRP A 170 6.49 11.52 -10.83
CA TRP A 170 5.89 11.83 -9.53
C TRP A 170 4.58 12.59 -9.67
N ARG A 171 4.51 13.55 -10.60
CA ARG A 171 3.27 14.25 -10.94
C ARG A 171 2.19 13.27 -11.40
N SER A 172 2.56 12.31 -12.25
CA SER A 172 1.64 11.26 -12.67
C SER A 172 1.12 10.41 -11.50
N LEU A 173 1.95 10.17 -10.48
CA LEU A 173 1.54 9.39 -9.32
C LEU A 173 0.59 10.18 -8.40
N VAL A 174 0.82 11.48 -8.23
CA VAL A 174 -0.13 12.36 -7.51
C VAL A 174 -1.48 12.40 -8.23
N THR A 175 -1.48 12.60 -9.57
CA THR A 175 -2.71 12.54 -10.37
C THR A 175 -3.42 11.19 -10.25
N PHE A 176 -2.66 10.10 -10.21
CA PHE A 176 -3.22 8.77 -10.01
C PHE A 176 -3.88 8.61 -8.64
N LEU A 177 -3.26 9.13 -7.58
CA LEU A 177 -3.83 9.09 -6.22
C LEU A 177 -5.12 9.92 -6.12
N ASP A 178 -5.20 11.06 -6.80
CA ASP A 178 -6.44 11.86 -6.89
C ASP A 178 -7.54 11.12 -7.66
N PHE A 179 -7.18 10.43 -8.73
CA PHE A 179 -8.08 9.55 -9.46
C PHE A 179 -8.59 8.40 -8.55
N LEU A 180 -7.69 7.70 -7.87
CA LEU A 180 -8.05 6.61 -6.95
C LEU A 180 -8.98 7.08 -5.83
N LYS A 181 -8.71 8.26 -5.27
CA LYS A 181 -9.58 8.87 -4.25
C LYS A 181 -11.00 9.04 -4.79
N THR A 182 -11.12 9.70 -5.95
CA THR A 182 -12.41 9.95 -6.60
C THR A 182 -13.12 8.64 -6.94
N TYR A 183 -12.38 7.64 -7.43
CA TYR A 183 -12.91 6.32 -7.72
C TYR A 183 -13.48 5.65 -6.46
N VAL A 184 -12.73 5.61 -5.36
CA VAL A 184 -13.16 5.01 -4.09
C VAL A 184 -14.35 5.75 -3.48
N ASP A 185 -14.37 7.08 -3.56
CA ASP A 185 -15.50 7.90 -3.12
C ASP A 185 -16.76 7.59 -3.95
N ASN A 186 -16.64 7.41 -5.26
CA ASN A 186 -17.76 7.05 -6.13
C ASN A 186 -18.27 5.61 -5.91
N GLN A 187 -17.38 4.68 -5.56
CA GLN A 187 -17.76 3.31 -5.19
C GLN A 187 -18.37 3.24 -3.78
N SER A 188 -18.14 4.27 -2.95
CA SER A 188 -18.77 4.39 -1.62
C SER A 188 -20.20 4.91 -1.77
N THR A 189 -21.08 4.13 -2.38
CA THR A 189 -22.51 4.46 -2.42
C THR A 189 -23.09 4.44 -1.01
N THR A 190 -23.62 5.60 -0.61
CA THR A 190 -24.49 5.78 0.55
C THR A 190 -25.62 4.76 0.52
N VAL A 191 -25.69 3.90 1.54
CA VAL A 191 -26.87 3.08 1.83
C VAL A 191 -28.08 4.03 1.90
N PRO A 192 -29.14 3.85 1.09
CA PRO A 192 -30.36 4.60 1.29
C PRO A 192 -30.85 4.34 2.71
N MET A 193 -31.23 5.42 3.39
CA MET A 193 -31.61 5.46 4.80
C MET A 193 -32.79 4.55 5.24
N PRO A 194 -33.64 3.89 4.41
CA PRO A 194 -34.72 3.07 4.95
C PRO A 194 -34.27 1.73 5.57
N ASP A 195 -33.07 1.23 5.27
CA ASP A 195 -32.61 -0.10 5.74
C ASP A 195 -31.71 -0.08 6.99
N MET A 196 -31.46 1.09 7.58
CA MET A 196 -30.68 1.20 8.83
C MET A 196 -31.30 0.44 10.02
N THR A 197 -32.57 0.01 9.92
CA THR A 197 -33.23 -0.81 10.94
C THR A 197 -32.83 -2.28 10.92
N ARG A 198 -32.01 -2.74 9.95
CA ARG A 198 -31.56 -4.14 9.84
C ARG A 198 -30.06 -4.38 10.07
N LEU A 199 -29.27 -3.35 10.38
CA LEU A 199 -27.87 -3.52 10.77
C LEU A 199 -27.77 -4.15 12.17
N SER A 200 -27.84 -5.48 12.23
CA SER A 200 -27.45 -6.23 13.42
C SER A 200 -25.94 -6.16 13.57
N VAL A 201 -25.45 -5.31 14.47
CA VAL A 201 -24.05 -5.30 14.86
C VAL A 201 -23.82 -6.50 15.77
N THR A 202 -23.11 -7.51 15.29
CA THR A 202 -22.68 -8.66 16.10
C THR A 202 -21.59 -8.21 17.07
N ALA A 203 -21.96 -8.11 18.35
CA ALA A 203 -20.98 -7.98 19.43
C ALA A 203 -20.26 -9.32 19.59
N SER A 204 -18.92 -9.33 19.57
CA SER A 204 -18.15 -10.55 19.85
C SER A 204 -18.14 -10.85 21.35
N THR A 205 -18.15 -9.82 22.19
CA THR A 205 -18.29 -9.94 23.64
C THR A 205 -18.98 -8.70 24.23
N ALA A 206 -19.77 -8.89 25.28
CA ALA A 206 -20.34 -7.80 26.06
C ALA A 206 -20.21 -8.11 27.55
N ALA A 207 -19.88 -7.10 28.36
CA ALA A 207 -19.76 -7.21 29.80
C ALA A 207 -20.29 -5.96 30.50
N PHE A 208 -20.93 -6.16 31.65
CA PHE A 208 -21.34 -5.07 32.52
C PHE A 208 -20.27 -4.82 33.59
N SER A 209 -20.09 -3.57 33.99
CA SER A 209 -19.29 -3.25 35.17
C SER A 209 -19.97 -3.79 36.43
N GLY A 210 -19.18 -4.13 37.46
CA GLY A 210 -19.71 -4.70 38.71
C GLY A 210 -20.68 -3.80 39.48
N ASN A 211 -20.71 -2.51 39.17
CA ASN A 211 -21.67 -1.53 39.70
C ASN A 211 -22.85 -1.25 38.75
N GLY A 212 -22.96 -1.97 37.62
CA GLY A 212 -24.04 -1.83 36.64
C GLY A 212 -24.07 -0.51 35.86
N LYS A 213 -23.12 0.39 36.07
CA LYS A 213 -23.09 1.73 35.45
C LYS A 213 -22.55 1.75 34.03
N TYR A 214 -21.79 0.73 33.63
CA TYR A 214 -21.13 0.72 32.34
C TYR A 214 -21.38 -0.59 31.61
N LEU A 215 -21.64 -0.48 30.31
CA LEU A 215 -21.63 -1.59 29.36
C LEU A 215 -20.38 -1.47 28.50
N VAL A 216 -19.58 -2.52 28.49
CA VAL A 216 -18.44 -2.68 27.60
C VAL A 216 -18.83 -3.64 26.49
N VAL A 217 -18.67 -3.21 25.25
CA VAL A 217 -18.93 -4.04 24.07
C VAL A 217 -17.65 -4.13 23.24
N GLY A 218 -17.10 -5.33 23.16
CA GLY A 218 -16.01 -5.67 22.25
C GLY A 218 -16.58 -5.93 20.86
N ARG A 219 -16.00 -5.28 19.85
CA ARG A 219 -16.30 -5.52 18.44
C ARG A 219 -15.03 -5.91 17.72
N CYS A 220 -15.08 -7.03 16.99
CA CYS A 220 -14.06 -7.33 16.01
C CYS A 220 -14.33 -6.48 14.78
N MET A 221 -13.36 -5.65 14.38
CA MET A 221 -13.51 -4.81 13.17
C MET A 221 -13.44 -5.61 11.88
N ASN A 222 -13.05 -6.88 11.98
CA ASN A 222 -12.70 -7.72 10.86
C ASN A 222 -13.46 -9.04 10.92
N GLY A 223 -14.02 -9.44 9.78
CA GLY A 223 -14.53 -10.80 9.57
C GLY A 223 -13.39 -11.83 9.64
N HIS A 224 -13.76 -13.11 9.67
CA HIS A 224 -12.93 -14.29 9.99
C HIS A 224 -11.67 -14.50 9.10
N HIS A 225 -11.34 -13.57 8.19
CA HIS A 225 -10.27 -13.67 7.19
C HIS A 225 -9.32 -12.47 7.12
N ALA A 226 -9.37 -11.49 8.03
CA ALA A 226 -8.39 -10.39 8.02
C ALA A 226 -7.06 -10.79 8.67
N ARG A 227 -5.95 -10.31 8.12
CA ARG A 227 -4.58 -10.61 8.54
C ARG A 227 -4.07 -9.80 9.75
N THR A 228 -4.87 -8.85 10.25
CA THR A 228 -4.54 -8.02 11.41
C THR A 228 -5.79 -7.84 12.25
N ASP A 229 -5.82 -8.46 13.42
CA ASP A 229 -6.92 -8.30 14.36
C ASP A 229 -6.80 -6.96 15.09
N SER A 230 -7.62 -5.98 14.70
CA SER A 230 -7.88 -4.80 15.51
C SER A 230 -9.28 -4.90 16.10
N GLY A 231 -9.37 -4.97 17.43
CA GLY A 231 -10.62 -4.88 18.16
C GLY A 231 -10.90 -3.44 18.56
N ILE A 232 -12.13 -2.97 18.38
CA ILE A 232 -12.59 -1.73 19.03
C ILE A 232 -13.38 -2.13 20.26
N LEU A 233 -13.07 -1.46 21.37
CA LEU A 233 -13.75 -1.63 22.65
C LEU A 233 -14.54 -0.36 22.91
N ASN A 234 -15.87 -0.45 22.79
CA ASN A 234 -16.77 0.66 23.08
C ASN A 234 -17.27 0.54 24.51
N MET A 235 -17.22 1.63 25.26
CA MET A 235 -17.73 1.72 26.62
C MET A 235 -18.87 2.72 26.67
N TRP A 236 -20.01 2.31 27.22
CA TRP A 236 -21.23 3.10 27.33
C TRP A 236 -21.58 3.28 28.80
N GLU A 237 -21.91 4.50 29.20
CA GLU A 237 -22.51 4.76 30.50
C GLU A 237 -24.02 4.49 30.42
N ILE A 238 -24.51 3.64 31.31
CA ILE A 238 -25.92 3.28 31.43
C ILE A 238 -26.55 4.31 32.37
N GLN A 239 -27.30 5.26 31.79
CA GLN A 239 -28.15 6.13 32.59
C GLN A 239 -29.32 5.30 33.13
N THR A 240 -29.39 5.22 34.46
CA THR A 240 -30.47 4.57 35.21
C THR A 240 -31.38 5.63 35.83
#